data_AF-A0A1S1ESF6-F1
#
_entry.id   AF-A0A1S1ESF6-F1
#
_cell.length_a   1.000
_cell.length_b   1.000
_cell.length_c   1.000
_cell.angle_alpha   90.00
_cell.angle_beta   90.00
_cell.angle_gamma   90.00
#
_symmetry.space_group_name_H-M   'P 1'
#
loop_
_entity.id
_entity.type
_entity.pdbx_description
1 polymer ?
#
loop_
_entity_poly.entity_id
_entity_poly.type
_entity_poly.pdbx_seq_one_letter_code
_entity_poly.pdbx_strand_id
1 'polypeptide(L)'
;MSMPAATPMPTMDADVVTESNRPWQCIVWDDQVNSMSYVTYVFQMLFGMDRKKAHALMMTVHTEGKAIVSSGERDKVEADVKKLHKAGLWATMEQAD
;
A
#
# COMPACT_ATOMS: atom_id res chain seq x y z
N MET A 1 -47.18 -39.07 22.39
CA MET A 1 -45.74 -39.26 22.65
C MET A 1 -45.01 -38.34 21.69
N SER A 2 -44.31 -37.34 22.24
CA SER A 2 -43.70 -36.23 21.51
C SER A 2 -42.32 -36.64 20.99
N MET A 3 -42.05 -36.43 19.70
CA MET A 3 -40.71 -36.58 19.11
C MET A 3 -40.07 -35.19 19.05
N PRO A 4 -38.81 -35.00 19.50
CA PRO A 4 -38.15 -33.71 19.47
C PRO A 4 -37.66 -33.38 18.05
N ALA A 5 -37.79 -32.12 17.68
CA ALA A 5 -37.34 -31.57 16.40
C ALA A 5 -35.81 -31.59 16.29
N ALA A 6 -35.31 -32.03 15.13
CA ALA A 6 -33.91 -31.94 14.76
C ALA A 6 -33.50 -30.46 14.67
N THR A 7 -32.51 -30.07 15.45
CA THR A 7 -31.89 -28.75 15.38
C THR A 7 -31.01 -28.70 14.11
N PRO A 8 -31.23 -27.79 13.16
CA PRO A 8 -30.25 -27.59 12.10
C PRO A 8 -29.01 -26.94 12.73
N MET A 9 -27.86 -27.61 12.61
CA MET A 9 -26.57 -27.01 12.94
C MET A 9 -26.38 -25.78 12.05
N PRO A 10 -25.93 -24.63 12.58
CA PRO A 10 -25.50 -23.54 11.72
C PRO A 10 -24.31 -24.04 10.92
N THR A 11 -24.47 -24.12 9.61
CA THR A 11 -23.37 -24.20 8.66
C THR A 11 -22.41 -23.06 9.01
N MET A 12 -21.19 -23.40 9.41
CA MET A 12 -20.12 -22.43 9.51
C MET A 12 -19.92 -21.84 8.11
N ASP A 13 -20.44 -20.64 7.89
CA ASP A 13 -20.01 -19.76 6.81
C ASP A 13 -18.51 -19.53 7.01
N ALA A 14 -17.72 -20.35 6.33
CA ALA A 14 -16.28 -20.20 6.21
C ALA A 14 -15.97 -19.10 5.19
N ASP A 15 -16.34 -17.85 5.53
CA ASP A 15 -15.98 -16.66 4.76
C ASP A 15 -15.57 -15.51 5.70
N VAL A 16 -14.74 -15.85 6.71
CA VAL A 16 -14.01 -14.86 7.51
C VAL A 16 -12.53 -14.99 7.17
N VAL A 17 -12.19 -14.79 5.89
CA VAL A 17 -10.86 -14.28 5.57
C VAL A 17 -10.90 -12.82 5.98
N THR A 18 -10.52 -12.55 7.23
CA THR A 18 -10.46 -11.21 7.80
C THR A 18 -9.84 -10.23 6.79
N GLU A 19 -10.60 -9.25 6.30
CA GLU A 19 -10.11 -8.10 5.52
C GLU A 19 -8.89 -7.44 6.20
N SER A 20 -8.72 -7.62 7.51
CA SER A 20 -7.59 -7.15 8.31
C SER A 20 -6.23 -7.79 8.03
N ASN A 21 -6.11 -8.87 7.23
CA ASN A 21 -4.82 -9.53 7.02
C ASN A 21 -4.06 -9.04 5.78
N ARG A 22 -4.67 -8.20 4.94
CA ARG A 22 -4.01 -7.72 3.72
C ARG A 22 -3.16 -6.48 4.02
N PRO A 23 -1.86 -6.47 3.67
CA PRO A 23 -1.00 -5.33 3.91
C PRO A 23 -1.48 -4.14 3.08
N TRP A 24 -1.44 -2.95 3.68
CA TRP A 24 -1.62 -1.69 2.98
C TRP A 24 -0.36 -1.39 2.18
N GLN A 25 -0.52 -0.70 1.06
CA GLN A 25 0.54 -0.34 0.14
C GLN A 25 0.52 1.17 -0.09
N CYS A 26 1.68 1.81 -0.01
CA CYS A 26 1.88 3.19 -0.41
C CYS A 26 2.29 3.21 -1.88
N ILE A 27 1.48 3.85 -2.72
CA ILE A 27 1.68 3.96 -4.16
C ILE A 27 2.08 5.39 -4.48
N VAL A 28 3.18 5.59 -5.20
CA VAL A 28 3.60 6.89 -5.74
C VAL A 28 3.28 6.93 -7.22
N TRP A 29 2.77 8.07 -7.69
CA TRP A 29 2.36 8.30 -9.07
C TRP A 29 3.34 9.20 -9.79
N ASP A 30 3.47 9.00 -11.11
CA ASP A 30 4.23 9.90 -11.96
C ASP A 30 3.52 11.25 -12.07
N ASP A 31 4.29 12.34 -12.00
CA ASP A 31 3.77 13.69 -12.03
C ASP A 31 4.64 14.59 -12.93
N GLN A 32 4.01 15.59 -13.55
CA GLN A 32 4.68 16.49 -14.49
C GLN A 32 5.47 17.62 -13.81
N VAL A 33 5.45 17.70 -12.48
CA VAL A 33 5.99 18.83 -11.71
C VAL A 33 7.38 18.50 -11.15
N ASN A 34 7.58 17.27 -10.68
CA ASN A 34 8.79 16.82 -10.01
C ASN A 34 9.79 16.20 -11.01
N SER A 35 11.06 16.59 -10.88
CA SER A 35 12.14 15.98 -11.68
C SER A 35 12.55 14.61 -11.13
N MET A 36 12.97 13.68 -12.00
CA MET A 36 13.50 12.35 -11.65
C MET A 36 14.54 12.36 -10.51
N SER A 37 15.44 13.34 -10.55
CA SER A 37 16.49 13.50 -9.52
C SER A 37 15.92 13.87 -8.15
N TYR A 38 14.85 14.68 -8.12
CA TYR A 38 14.16 15.06 -6.89
C TYR A 38 13.38 13.88 -6.32
N VAL A 39 12.62 13.15 -7.14
CA VAL A 39 11.90 11.94 -6.73
C VAL A 39 12.88 10.92 -6.12
N THR A 40 14.01 10.68 -6.79
CA THR A 40 15.08 9.78 -6.30
C THR A 40 15.66 10.27 -4.96
N TYR A 41 15.83 11.57 -4.77
CA TYR A 41 16.29 12.16 -3.51
C TYR A 41 15.28 11.95 -2.38
N VAL A 42 13.99 12.18 -2.64
CA VAL A 42 12.94 11.98 -1.66
C VAL A 42 12.83 10.51 -1.23
N PHE A 43 13.01 9.56 -2.16
CA PHE A 43 13.05 8.14 -1.82
C PHE A 43 14.23 7.76 -0.91
N GLN A 44 15.41 8.36 -1.14
CA GLN A 44 16.55 8.17 -0.25
C GLN A 44 16.28 8.77 1.15
N MET A 45 15.74 9.99 1.20
CA MET A 45 15.52 10.71 2.46
C MET A 45 14.39 10.14 3.32
N LEU A 46 13.25 9.77 2.72
CA LEU A 46 12.07 9.32 3.47
C LEU A 46 12.10 7.83 3.82
N PHE A 47 12.69 7.01 2.94
CA PHE A 47 12.70 5.55 3.08
C PHE A 47 14.09 4.96 3.30
N GLY A 48 15.14 5.79 3.38
CA GLY A 48 16.51 5.33 3.61
C GLY A 48 17.04 4.41 2.50
N MET A 49 16.50 4.51 1.28
CA MET A 49 16.93 3.66 0.17
C MET A 49 18.31 4.08 -0.32
N ASP A 50 19.13 3.12 -0.77
CA ASP A 50 20.34 3.44 -1.53
C ASP A 50 19.98 4.12 -2.87
N ARG A 51 20.86 4.99 -3.37
CA ARG A 51 20.67 5.73 -4.63
C ARG A 51 20.29 4.81 -5.79
N LYS A 52 20.89 3.63 -5.91
CA LYS A 52 20.59 2.70 -7.02
C LYS A 52 19.16 2.18 -6.93
N LYS A 53 18.71 1.82 -5.73
CA LYS A 53 17.34 1.34 -5.48
C LYS A 53 16.31 2.45 -5.68
N ALA A 54 16.58 3.63 -5.14
CA ALA A 54 15.73 4.79 -5.33
C ALA A 54 15.59 5.17 -6.81
N HIS A 55 16.69 5.13 -7.56
CA HIS A 55 16.68 5.43 -8.99
C HIS A 55 15.90 4.38 -9.79
N ALA A 56 16.08 3.09 -9.49
CA ALA A 56 15.31 2.03 -10.13
C ALA A 56 13.80 2.19 -9.88
N LEU A 57 13.41 2.47 -8.63
CA LEU A 57 12.00 2.68 -8.26
C LEU A 57 11.42 3.92 -8.92
N MET A 58 12.20 5.01 -8.99
CA MET A 58 11.81 6.22 -9.71
C MET A 58 11.60 5.93 -11.20
N MET A 59 12.49 5.15 -11.82
CA MET A 59 12.30 4.75 -13.23
C MET A 59 10.99 3.97 -13.41
N THR A 60 10.65 3.06 -12.49
CA THR A 60 9.37 2.36 -12.50
C THR A 60 8.19 3.33 -12.45
N VAL A 61 8.21 4.31 -11.53
CA VAL A 61 7.16 5.35 -11.48
C VAL A 61 7.04 6.06 -12.83
N HIS A 62 8.17 6.48 -13.42
CA HIS A 62 8.16 7.20 -14.68
C HIS A 62 7.66 6.36 -15.88
N THR A 63 8.02 5.07 -15.94
CA THR A 63 7.65 4.21 -17.08
C THR A 63 6.27 3.60 -16.95
N GLU A 64 5.87 3.22 -15.73
CA GLU A 64 4.61 2.53 -15.45
C GLU A 64 3.50 3.48 -14.96
N GLY A 65 3.84 4.75 -14.71
CA GLY A 65 2.94 5.77 -14.17
C GLY A 65 2.68 5.66 -12.67
N LYS A 66 3.08 4.56 -12.03
CA LYS A 66 3.00 4.35 -10.58
C LYS A 66 3.99 3.30 -10.09
N ALA A 67 4.35 3.35 -8.80
CA ALA A 67 5.10 2.28 -8.14
C ALA A 67 4.76 2.19 -6.65
N ILE A 68 4.90 0.98 -6.09
CA ILE A 68 4.73 0.75 -4.64
C ILE A 68 6.05 1.06 -3.94
N VAL A 69 6.01 1.98 -2.97
CA VAL A 69 7.22 2.44 -2.26
C VAL A 69 7.38 1.82 -0.87
N SER A 70 6.28 1.45 -0.23
CA SER A 70 6.25 0.89 1.13
C SER A 70 4.99 0.05 1.28
N SER A 71 5.05 -0.99 2.11
CA SER A 71 3.89 -1.80 2.51
C SER A 71 3.93 -2.12 4.00
N GLY A 72 2.76 -2.41 4.58
CA GLY A 72 2.63 -2.80 5.98
C GLY A 72 1.26 -2.47 6.58
N GLU A 73 1.25 -2.16 7.87
CA GLU A 73 0.05 -1.73 8.58
C GLU A 73 -0.46 -0.38 8.05
N ARG A 74 -1.76 -0.17 8.17
CA ARG A 74 -2.45 1.02 7.68
C ARG A 74 -1.81 2.31 8.22
N ASP A 75 -1.55 2.38 9.52
CA ASP A 75 -1.01 3.58 10.17
C ASP A 75 0.38 3.97 9.63
N LYS A 76 1.24 2.96 9.39
CA LYS A 76 2.57 3.16 8.81
C LYS A 76 2.45 3.71 7.38
N VAL A 77 1.61 3.09 6.57
CA VAL A 77 1.41 3.47 5.17
C VAL A 77 0.79 4.87 5.07
N GLU A 78 -0.18 5.19 5.93
CA GLU A 78 -0.76 6.52 6.00
C GLU A 78 0.28 7.59 6.39
N ALA A 79 1.16 7.28 7.34
CA ALA A 79 2.28 8.16 7.70
C ALA A 79 3.24 8.37 6.52
N ASP A 80 3.53 7.33 5.74
CA ASP A 80 4.41 7.42 4.58
C ASP A 80 3.78 8.27 3.45
N VAL A 81 2.49 8.08 3.15
CA VAL A 81 1.73 8.94 2.22
C VAL A 81 1.78 10.40 2.65
N LYS A 82 1.55 10.68 3.94
CA LYS A 82 1.62 12.06 4.47
C LYS A 82 3.01 12.67 4.31
N LYS A 83 4.10 11.91 4.51
CA LYS A 83 5.48 12.40 4.30
C LYS A 83 5.71 12.72 2.82
N LEU A 84 5.23 11.87 1.91
CA LEU A 84 5.35 12.07 0.47
C LEU A 84 4.59 13.30 -0.01
N HIS A 85 3.35 13.51 0.45
CA HIS A 85 2.58 14.72 0.16
C HIS A 85 3.28 15.98 0.68
N LYS A 86 3.86 15.93 1.88
CA LYS A 86 4.67 17.04 2.41
C LYS A 86 5.93 17.32 1.59
N ALA A 87 6.48 16.30 0.95
CA ALA A 87 7.61 16.43 0.01
C ALA A 87 7.18 16.87 -1.40
N GLY A 88 5.87 17.05 -1.64
CA GLY A 88 5.33 17.49 -2.94
C GLY A 88 5.12 16.37 -3.96
N LEU A 89 5.21 15.11 -3.56
CA LEU A 89 4.94 13.95 -4.42
C LEU A 89 3.49 13.52 -4.32
N TRP A 90 2.90 13.07 -5.43
CA TRP A 90 1.60 12.43 -5.41
C TRP A 90 1.75 10.98 -4.93
N ALA A 91 1.14 10.67 -3.78
CA ALA A 91 0.99 9.32 -3.28
C ALA A 91 -0.45 8.96 -2.91
N THR A 92 -0.82 7.69 -2.98
CA THR A 92 -2.07 7.13 -2.45
C THR A 92 -1.77 5.88 -1.62
N MET A 93 -2.74 5.43 -0.82
CA MET A 93 -2.67 4.12 -0.16
C MET A 93 -3.77 3.21 -0.68
N GLU A 94 -3.46 1.93 -0.85
CA GLU A 94 -4.38 0.90 -1.31
C GLU A 94 -4.18 -0.37 -0.50
N GLN A 95 -5.22 -1.14 -0.29
CA GLN A 95 -5.10 -2.46 0.33
C GLN A 95 -4.70 -3.47 -0.74
N ALA A 96 -3.72 -4.33 -0.46
CA ALA A 96 -3.32 -5.37 -1.42
C ALA A 96 -4.54 -6.24 -1.81
N ASP A 97 -4.67 -6.54 -3.11
CA ASP A 97 -5.69 -7.47 -3.64
C ASP A 97 -5.36 -8.94 -3.32
#